data_AF-A0A1T1IGD4-F1
#
_entry.id   AF-A0A1T1IGD4-F1
#
_cell.length_a   1.000
_cell.length_b   1.000
_cell.length_c   1.000
_cell.angle_alpha   90.00
_cell.angle_beta   90.00
_cell.angle_gamma   90.00
#
_symmetry.space_group_name_H-M   'P 1'
#
loop_
_entity.id
_entity.type
_entity.pdbx_description
1 polymer ?
#
loop_
_entity_poly.entity_id
_entity_poly.type
_entity_poly.pdbx_seq_one_letter_code
_entity_poly.pdbx_strand_id
1 'polypeptide(L)'
;MSLRTAGAAICLALVAVAVWGAYKHGRSTMDEEWQNRWAARDAGDKQAWALAEVAEREKEQAFQRSITKAAEDGQRRNDEAFAAGAAVRADRGVRDEADRTASSTASQARSHSCTAAASEAASRAVLVLADVFKRADERAGDLAADADQSRSRGVTCEQAYDGVVKAAHRAPL
;
A
#
# COMPACT_ATOMS: atom_id res chain seq x y z
N MET A 1 36.06 -87.60 -9.69
CA MET A 1 35.64 -86.69 -8.60
C MET A 1 35.07 -87.56 -7.48
N SER A 2 35.61 -87.51 -6.27
CA SER A 2 35.16 -88.42 -5.19
C SER A 2 33.77 -88.01 -4.70
N LEU A 3 32.94 -88.96 -4.29
CA LEU A 3 31.57 -88.72 -3.79
C LEU A 3 31.55 -87.67 -2.66
N ARG A 4 32.64 -87.58 -1.90
CA ARG A 4 32.85 -86.62 -0.81
C ARG A 4 33.01 -85.17 -1.31
N THR A 5 33.68 -84.94 -2.43
CA THR A 5 33.87 -83.60 -2.99
C THR A 5 32.59 -83.08 -3.65
N ALA A 6 31.82 -83.98 -4.28
CA ALA A 6 30.50 -83.66 -4.82
C ALA A 6 29.50 -83.27 -3.70
N GLY A 7 29.46 -84.04 -2.61
CA GLY A 7 28.62 -83.71 -1.44
C GLY A 7 29.00 -82.37 -0.79
N ALA A 8 30.29 -82.10 -0.62
CA ALA A 8 30.76 -80.82 -0.07
C ALA A 8 30.38 -79.62 -0.95
N ALA A 9 30.49 -79.74 -2.28
CA ALA A 9 30.09 -78.70 -3.21
C ALA A 9 28.58 -78.41 -3.18
N ILE A 10 27.74 -79.44 -3.05
CA ILE A 10 26.29 -79.30 -2.92
C ILE A 10 25.95 -78.58 -1.61
N CYS A 11 26.57 -78.96 -0.49
CA CYS A 11 26.35 -78.29 0.79
C CYS A 11 26.73 -76.80 0.73
N LEU A 12 27.87 -76.46 0.12
CA LEU A 12 28.29 -75.07 -0.05
C LEU A 12 27.32 -74.28 -0.94
N ALA A 13 26.81 -74.87 -2.02
CA ALA A 13 25.82 -74.24 -2.88
C ALA A 13 24.51 -73.95 -2.14
N LEU A 14 24.03 -74.89 -1.31
CA LEU A 14 22.83 -74.70 -0.49
C LEU A 14 23.01 -73.59 0.54
N VAL A 15 24.17 -73.54 1.21
CA VAL A 15 24.50 -72.45 2.14
C VAL A 15 24.53 -71.11 1.42
N ALA A 16 25.14 -71.03 0.25
CA ALA A 16 25.19 -69.79 -0.53
C ALA A 16 23.79 -69.30 -0.94
N VAL A 17 22.91 -70.19 -1.38
CA VAL A 17 21.51 -69.86 -1.71
C VAL A 17 20.73 -69.39 -0.47
N ALA A 18 20.91 -70.06 0.67
CA ALA A 18 20.26 -69.67 1.93
C ALA A 18 20.70 -68.27 2.41
N VAL A 19 22.01 -68.00 2.38
CA VAL A 19 22.56 -66.67 2.73
C VAL A 19 22.07 -65.60 1.76
N TRP A 20 22.05 -65.89 0.46
CA TRP A 20 21.53 -64.96 -0.55
C TRP A 20 20.04 -64.66 -0.35
N GLY A 21 19.22 -65.69 -0.07
CA GLY A 21 17.80 -65.53 0.22
C GLY A 21 17.56 -64.66 1.44
N ALA A 22 18.29 -64.91 2.54
CA ALA A 22 18.21 -64.10 3.76
C ALA A 22 18.62 -62.64 3.52
N TYR A 23 19.70 -62.41 2.77
CA TYR A 23 20.15 -61.06 2.40
C TYR A 23 19.12 -60.32 1.56
N LYS A 24 18.57 -60.95 0.51
CA LYS A 24 17.56 -60.33 -0.36
C LYS A 24 16.28 -60.00 0.41
N HIS A 25 15.83 -60.90 1.29
CA HIS A 25 14.67 -60.67 2.14
C HIS A 25 14.89 -59.50 3.10
N GLY A 26 16.02 -59.48 3.83
CA GLY A 26 16.35 -58.37 4.73
C GLY A 26 16.46 -57.03 4.01
N ARG A 27 17.01 -57.03 2.79
CA ARG A 27 17.11 -55.82 1.97
C ARG A 27 15.74 -55.34 1.49
N SER A 28 14.85 -56.23 1.05
CA SER A 28 13.50 -55.84 0.63
C SER A 28 12.64 -55.32 1.78
N THR A 29 12.71 -55.95 2.95
CA THR A 29 11.96 -55.49 4.13
C THR A 29 12.45 -54.12 4.60
N MET A 30 13.76 -53.91 4.62
CA MET A 30 14.34 -52.61 4.99
C MET A 30 14.01 -51.53 3.96
N ASP A 31 14.08 -51.85 2.67
CA ASP A 31 13.68 -50.92 1.61
C ASP A 31 12.21 -50.49 1.78
N GLU A 32 11.29 -51.45 1.96
CA GLU A 32 9.86 -51.17 2.15
C GLU A 32 9.61 -50.32 3.41
N GLU A 33 10.25 -50.68 4.52
CA GLU A 33 10.14 -49.91 5.77
C GLU A 33 10.61 -48.46 5.59
N TRP A 34 11.77 -48.27 4.95
CA TRP A 34 12.27 -46.93 4.67
C TRP A 34 11.37 -46.18 3.71
N GLN A 35 10.96 -46.77 2.59
CA GLN A 35 10.05 -46.13 1.63
C GLN A 35 8.76 -45.64 2.31
N ASN A 36 8.18 -46.44 3.20
CA ASN A 36 6.99 -46.06 3.96
C ASN A 36 7.26 -44.87 4.91
N ARG A 37 8.38 -44.88 5.63
CA ARG A 37 8.78 -43.76 6.51
C ARG A 37 9.00 -42.47 5.72
N TRP A 38 9.67 -42.57 4.57
CA TRP A 38 9.90 -41.43 3.68
C TRP A 38 8.60 -40.90 3.10
N ALA A 39 7.71 -41.77 2.60
CA ALA A 39 6.42 -41.36 2.07
C ALA A 39 5.54 -40.68 3.13
N ALA A 40 5.53 -41.19 4.37
CA ALA A 40 4.81 -40.57 5.48
C ALA A 40 5.37 -39.19 5.83
N ARG A 41 6.71 -39.05 5.84
CA ARG A 41 7.36 -37.76 6.08
C ARG A 41 7.09 -36.77 4.95
N ASP A 42 7.23 -37.17 3.70
CA ASP A 42 6.99 -36.30 2.54
C ASP A 42 5.53 -35.86 2.47
N ALA A 43 4.59 -36.71 2.87
CA ALA A 43 3.18 -36.32 2.99
C ALA A 43 2.97 -35.26 4.08
N GLY A 44 3.60 -35.44 5.25
CA GLY A 44 3.58 -34.46 6.33
C GLY A 44 4.24 -33.14 5.93
N ASP A 45 5.40 -33.19 5.29
CA ASP A 45 6.14 -32.01 4.81
C ASP A 45 5.33 -31.24 3.76
N LYS A 46 4.68 -31.94 2.82
CA LYS A 46 3.77 -31.31 1.84
C LYS A 46 2.57 -30.64 2.49
N GLN A 47 1.98 -31.28 3.51
CA GLN A 47 0.86 -30.70 4.25
C GLN A 47 1.30 -29.46 5.03
N ALA A 48 2.42 -29.55 5.75
CA ALA A 48 3.00 -28.43 6.49
C ALA A 48 3.35 -27.26 5.56
N TRP A 49 3.93 -27.56 4.40
CA TRP A 49 4.20 -26.56 3.35
C TRP A 49 2.91 -25.88 2.88
N ALA A 50 1.88 -26.65 2.56
CA ALA A 50 0.62 -26.08 2.08
C ALA A 50 -0.05 -25.17 3.12
N LEU A 51 -0.01 -25.55 4.41
CA LEU A 51 -0.52 -24.73 5.50
C LEU A 51 0.30 -23.45 5.67
N ALA A 52 1.64 -23.55 5.62
CA ALA A 52 2.53 -22.40 5.71
C ALA A 52 2.31 -21.41 4.54
N GLU A 53 2.18 -21.92 3.30
CA GLU A 53 1.88 -21.10 2.13
C GLU A 53 0.54 -20.37 2.30
N VAL A 54 -0.51 -21.05 2.75
CA VAL A 54 -1.82 -20.40 3.00
C VAL A 54 -1.70 -19.31 4.06
N ALA A 55 -1.01 -19.57 5.17
CA ALA A 55 -0.81 -18.58 6.24
C ALA A 55 -0.04 -17.34 5.75
N GLU A 56 1.02 -17.52 4.96
CA GLU A 56 1.76 -16.40 4.36
C GLU A 56 0.94 -15.65 3.31
N ARG A 57 0.13 -16.35 2.51
CA ARG A 57 -0.79 -15.70 1.56
C ARG A 57 -1.86 -14.87 2.26
N GLU A 58 -2.38 -15.33 3.40
CA GLU A 58 -3.35 -14.55 4.18
C GLU A 58 -2.75 -13.26 4.71
N LYS A 59 -1.49 -13.29 5.18
CA LYS A 59 -0.75 -12.09 5.61
C LYS A 59 -0.57 -11.11 4.45
N GLU A 60 -0.10 -11.60 3.31
CA GLU A 60 0.08 -10.77 2.10
C GLU A 60 -1.26 -10.14 1.67
N GLN A 61 -2.33 -10.92 1.60
CA GLN A 61 -3.64 -10.39 1.23
C GLN A 61 -4.18 -9.37 2.24
N ALA A 62 -3.91 -9.57 3.55
CA ALA A 62 -4.30 -8.61 4.58
C ALA A 62 -3.57 -7.27 4.40
N PHE A 63 -2.28 -7.33 4.08
CA PHE A 63 -1.47 -6.15 3.76
C PHE A 63 -2.00 -5.43 2.51
N GLN A 64 -2.26 -6.16 1.43
CA GLN A 64 -2.81 -5.59 0.19
C GLN A 64 -4.16 -4.91 0.42
N ARG A 65 -5.11 -5.57 1.11
CA ARG A 65 -6.43 -4.97 1.44
C ARG A 65 -6.29 -3.69 2.26
N SER A 66 -5.33 -3.67 3.19
CA SER A 66 -5.06 -2.50 4.01
C SER A 66 -4.57 -1.32 3.17
N ILE A 67 -3.63 -1.56 2.25
CA ILE A 67 -3.11 -0.53 1.34
C ILE A 67 -4.19 -0.04 0.39
N THR A 68 -4.95 -0.94 -0.23
CA THR A 68 -6.05 -0.57 -1.13
C THR A 68 -7.06 0.32 -0.42
N LYS A 69 -7.46 -0.05 0.81
CA LYS A 69 -8.39 0.76 1.59
C LYS A 69 -7.81 2.14 1.95
N ALA A 70 -6.54 2.22 2.34
CA ALA A 70 -5.89 3.50 2.62
C ALA A 70 -5.82 4.38 1.37
N ALA A 71 -5.57 3.80 0.20
CA ALA A 71 -5.58 4.51 -1.07
C ALA A 71 -6.99 5.03 -1.43
N GLU A 72 -8.02 4.20 -1.28
CA GLU A 72 -9.43 4.58 -1.51
C GLU A 72 -9.90 5.69 -0.55
N ASP A 73 -9.59 5.56 0.73
CA ASP A 73 -9.93 6.55 1.76
C ASP A 73 -9.17 7.88 1.51
N GLY A 74 -7.90 7.80 1.09
CA GLY A 74 -7.10 8.95 0.69
C GLY A 74 -7.64 9.65 -0.55
N GLN A 75 -8.05 8.89 -1.58
CA GLN A 75 -8.70 9.44 -2.77
C GLN A 75 -10.01 10.15 -2.43
N ARG A 76 -10.88 9.51 -1.63
CA ARG A 76 -12.15 10.13 -1.22
C ARG A 76 -11.96 11.45 -0.48
N ARG A 77 -10.99 11.51 0.44
CA ARG A 77 -10.65 12.76 1.17
C ARG A 77 -10.09 13.84 0.24
N ASN A 78 -9.28 13.45 -0.74
CA ASN A 78 -8.82 14.39 -1.77
C ASN A 78 -9.99 14.94 -2.57
N ASP A 79 -10.90 14.09 -3.04
CA ASP A 79 -12.05 14.52 -3.84
C ASP A 79 -12.98 15.46 -3.05
N GLU A 80 -13.23 15.15 -1.77
CA GLU A 80 -13.98 16.02 -0.86
C GLU A 80 -13.29 17.39 -0.67
N ALA A 81 -11.96 17.41 -0.46
CA ALA A 81 -11.19 18.65 -0.32
C ALA A 81 -11.15 19.45 -1.63
N PHE A 82 -10.98 18.80 -2.78
CA PHE A 82 -11.02 19.44 -4.09
C PHE A 82 -12.39 20.04 -4.37
N ALA A 83 -13.48 19.34 -4.05
CA ALA A 83 -14.85 19.85 -4.22
C ALA A 83 -15.12 21.05 -3.30
N ALA A 84 -14.72 20.99 -2.03
CA ALA A 84 -14.83 22.11 -1.09
C ALA A 84 -14.01 23.32 -1.55
N GLY A 85 -12.75 23.09 -1.97
CA GLY A 85 -11.89 24.14 -2.51
C GLY A 85 -12.40 24.72 -3.83
N ALA A 86 -13.05 23.92 -4.69
CA ALA A 86 -13.68 24.41 -5.91
C ALA A 86 -14.89 25.31 -5.59
N ALA A 87 -15.69 24.98 -4.57
CA ALA A 87 -16.79 25.84 -4.10
C ALA A 87 -16.27 27.19 -3.57
N VAL A 88 -15.16 27.19 -2.82
CA VAL A 88 -14.51 28.42 -2.35
C VAL A 88 -13.88 29.22 -3.49
N ARG A 89 -13.20 28.58 -4.46
CA ARG A 89 -12.64 29.26 -5.63
C ARG A 89 -13.70 29.82 -6.58
N ALA A 90 -14.87 29.18 -6.64
CA ALA A 90 -16.02 29.67 -7.38
C ALA A 90 -16.67 30.90 -6.71
N ASP A 91 -16.33 31.20 -5.45
CA ASP A 91 -16.69 32.45 -4.79
C ASP A 91 -15.88 33.62 -5.39
N ARG A 92 -16.23 33.99 -6.63
CA ARG A 92 -15.83 35.28 -7.22
C ARG A 92 -16.41 36.46 -6.45
N GLY A 93 -17.35 36.21 -5.52
CA GLY A 93 -18.04 37.23 -4.74
C GLY A 93 -17.07 38.21 -4.08
N VAL A 94 -16.03 37.72 -3.42
CA VAL A 94 -15.05 38.58 -2.73
C VAL A 94 -14.24 39.46 -3.70
N ARG A 95 -13.81 38.91 -4.85
CA ARG A 95 -13.01 39.67 -5.83
C ARG A 95 -13.89 40.65 -6.62
N ASP A 96 -15.12 40.26 -6.95
CA ASP A 96 -16.12 41.10 -7.60
C ASP A 96 -16.61 42.22 -6.66
N GLU A 97 -16.73 41.93 -5.35
CA GLU A 97 -17.04 42.92 -4.31
C GLU A 97 -15.90 43.92 -4.13
N ALA A 98 -14.65 43.45 -4.16
CA ALA A 98 -13.48 44.31 -4.13
C ALA A 98 -13.46 45.27 -5.34
N ASP A 99 -13.79 44.79 -6.55
CA ASP A 99 -13.91 45.65 -7.73
C ASP A 99 -15.04 46.66 -7.64
N ARG A 100 -16.22 46.23 -7.16
CA ARG A 100 -17.37 47.11 -6.99
C ARG A 100 -17.07 48.21 -5.97
N THR A 101 -16.49 47.84 -4.83
CA THR A 101 -16.11 48.78 -3.77
C THR A 101 -14.98 49.72 -4.21
N ALA A 102 -13.99 49.22 -4.93
CA ALA A 102 -12.90 50.04 -5.46
C ALA A 102 -13.41 51.03 -6.51
N SER A 103 -14.30 50.59 -7.40
CA SER A 103 -14.90 51.43 -8.44
C SER A 103 -15.79 52.52 -7.84
N SER A 104 -16.61 52.19 -6.83
CA SER A 104 -17.47 53.16 -6.13
C SER A 104 -16.67 54.16 -5.30
N THR A 105 -15.55 53.74 -4.71
CA THR A 105 -14.70 54.62 -3.91
C THR A 105 -13.84 55.52 -4.81
N ALA A 106 -13.34 55.01 -5.93
CA ALA A 106 -12.62 55.82 -6.92
C ALA A 106 -13.52 56.84 -7.63
N SER A 107 -14.81 56.54 -7.84
CA SER A 107 -15.77 57.55 -8.35
C SER A 107 -16.06 58.63 -7.32
N GLN A 108 -16.24 58.27 -6.04
CA GLN A 108 -16.40 59.24 -4.95
C GLN A 108 -15.15 60.11 -4.75
N ALA A 109 -13.96 59.54 -4.80
CA ALA A 109 -12.70 60.27 -4.68
C ALA A 109 -12.54 61.35 -5.77
N ARG A 110 -12.98 61.06 -6.99
CA ARG A 110 -13.05 62.04 -8.11
C ARG A 110 -14.08 63.14 -7.92
N SER A 111 -15.13 62.88 -7.14
CA SER A 111 -16.27 63.79 -6.94
C SER A 111 -16.03 64.80 -5.82
N HIS A 112 -15.15 64.49 -4.87
CA HIS A 112 -15.07 65.20 -3.58
C HIS A 112 -13.73 65.92 -3.31
N SER A 113 -12.77 65.94 -4.24
CA SER A 113 -11.47 66.61 -3.99
C SER A 113 -11.37 68.00 -4.63
N CYS A 114 -10.73 68.93 -3.90
CA CYS A 114 -10.53 70.32 -4.30
C CYS A 114 -9.51 70.49 -5.46
N THR A 115 -8.76 69.45 -5.85
CA THR A 115 -7.78 69.48 -6.94
C THR A 115 -7.80 68.18 -7.76
N ALA A 116 -7.94 68.30 -9.09
CA ALA A 116 -8.05 67.16 -10.00
C ALA A 116 -6.89 66.14 -9.86
N ALA A 117 -5.66 66.62 -9.64
CA ALA A 117 -4.50 65.76 -9.43
C ALA A 117 -4.59 64.91 -8.14
N ALA A 118 -5.12 65.47 -7.04
CA ALA A 118 -5.31 64.72 -5.80
C ALA A 118 -6.45 63.69 -5.93
N SER A 119 -7.53 64.04 -6.65
CA SER A 119 -8.63 63.13 -7.02
C SER A 119 -8.14 61.92 -7.83
N GLU A 120 -7.27 62.16 -8.81
CA GLU A 120 -6.70 61.11 -9.66
C GLU A 120 -5.75 60.19 -8.87
N ALA A 121 -4.85 60.76 -8.06
CA ALA A 121 -3.93 60.00 -7.23
C ALA A 121 -4.66 59.09 -6.23
N ALA A 122 -5.71 59.61 -5.57
CA ALA A 122 -6.54 58.82 -4.65
C ALA A 122 -7.27 57.67 -5.38
N SER A 123 -7.80 57.92 -6.57
CA SER A 123 -8.47 56.90 -7.38
C SER A 123 -7.52 55.78 -7.81
N ARG A 124 -6.31 56.14 -8.25
CA ARG A 124 -5.26 55.16 -8.60
C ARG A 124 -4.84 54.33 -7.39
N ALA A 125 -4.68 54.95 -6.22
CA ALA A 125 -4.32 54.23 -5.00
C ALA A 125 -5.36 53.19 -4.60
N VAL A 126 -6.66 53.51 -4.70
CA VAL A 126 -7.75 52.58 -4.41
C VAL A 126 -7.75 51.39 -5.38
N LEU A 127 -7.55 51.64 -6.68
CA LEU A 127 -7.49 50.56 -7.68
C LEU A 127 -6.27 49.66 -7.47
N VAL A 128 -5.10 50.22 -7.14
CA VAL A 128 -3.91 49.44 -6.81
C VAL A 128 -4.13 48.59 -5.55
N LEU A 129 -4.78 49.13 -4.52
CA LEU A 129 -5.08 48.38 -3.31
C LEU A 129 -6.00 47.18 -3.60
N ALA A 130 -7.01 47.37 -4.45
CA ALA A 130 -7.91 46.30 -4.88
C ALA A 130 -7.17 45.21 -5.67
N ASP A 131 -6.26 45.60 -6.55
CA ASP A 131 -5.43 44.68 -7.34
C ASP A 131 -4.42 43.90 -6.47
N VAL A 132 -3.82 44.57 -5.47
CA VAL A 132 -2.97 43.91 -4.46
C VAL A 132 -3.80 42.92 -3.62
N PHE A 133 -4.99 43.31 -3.18
CA PHE A 133 -5.87 42.45 -2.40
C PHE A 133 -6.24 41.18 -3.17
N LYS A 134 -6.58 41.30 -4.46
CA LYS A 134 -6.88 40.15 -5.32
C LYS A 134 -5.69 39.21 -5.46
N ARG A 135 -4.48 39.73 -5.72
CA ARG A 135 -3.28 38.90 -5.82
C ARG A 135 -2.92 38.24 -4.50
N ALA A 136 -3.15 38.90 -3.37
CA ALA A 136 -2.95 38.33 -2.05
C ALA A 136 -3.94 37.19 -1.77
N ASP A 137 -5.22 37.38 -2.12
CA ASP A 137 -6.26 36.37 -2.00
C ASP A 137 -5.99 35.15 -2.91
N GLU A 138 -5.59 35.37 -4.16
CA GLU A 138 -5.17 34.31 -5.08
C GLU A 138 -4.00 33.51 -4.50
N ARG A 139 -2.96 34.21 -4.00
CA ARG A 139 -1.80 33.56 -3.40
C ARG A 139 -2.14 32.79 -2.12
N ALA A 140 -3.06 33.30 -1.31
CA ALA A 140 -3.56 32.60 -0.13
C ALA A 140 -4.29 31.31 -0.52
N GLY A 141 -5.07 31.35 -1.61
CA GLY A 141 -5.73 30.18 -2.19
C GLY A 141 -4.75 29.11 -2.68
N ASP A 142 -3.68 29.52 -3.38
CA ASP A 142 -2.61 28.60 -3.81
C ASP A 142 -1.93 27.91 -2.62
N LEU A 143 -1.58 28.69 -1.59
CA LEU A 143 -0.91 28.18 -0.40
C LEU A 143 -1.81 27.22 0.39
N ALA A 144 -3.11 27.50 0.46
CA ALA A 144 -4.10 26.61 1.06
C ALA A 144 -4.19 25.28 0.28
N ALA A 145 -4.20 25.33 -1.06
CA ALA A 145 -4.23 24.13 -1.89
C ALA A 145 -2.97 23.25 -1.69
N ASP A 146 -1.79 23.85 -1.62
CA ASP A 146 -0.54 23.14 -1.34
C ASP A 146 -0.55 22.50 0.06
N ALA A 147 -1.06 23.22 1.06
CA ALA A 147 -1.19 22.73 2.43
C ALA A 147 -2.18 21.56 2.53
N ASP A 148 -3.33 21.67 1.90
CA ASP A 148 -4.35 20.62 1.85
C ASP A 148 -3.82 19.37 1.15
N GLN A 149 -3.11 19.53 0.02
CA GLN A 149 -2.49 18.42 -0.69
C GLN A 149 -1.43 17.72 0.18
N SER A 150 -0.58 18.50 0.86
CA SER A 150 0.46 17.98 1.75
C SER A 150 -0.14 17.22 2.92
N ARG A 151 -1.18 17.77 3.55
CA ARG A 151 -1.91 17.13 4.66
C ARG A 151 -2.58 15.85 4.20
N SER A 152 -3.23 15.84 3.04
CA SER A 152 -3.87 14.65 2.50
C SER A 152 -2.88 13.50 2.25
N ARG A 153 -1.72 13.81 1.66
CA ARG A 153 -0.62 12.84 1.49
C ARG A 153 -0.14 12.30 2.84
N GLY A 154 0.06 13.18 3.83
CA GLY A 154 0.47 12.79 5.18
C GLY A 154 -0.52 11.83 5.86
N VAL A 155 -1.80 12.17 5.85
CA VAL A 155 -2.87 11.32 6.41
C VAL A 155 -2.96 9.98 5.70
N THR A 156 -2.75 9.94 4.38
CA THR A 156 -2.74 8.68 3.61
C THR A 156 -1.57 7.79 4.04
N CYS A 157 -0.37 8.36 4.24
CA CYS A 157 0.79 7.62 4.74
C CYS A 157 0.55 7.05 6.15
N GLU A 158 -0.02 7.85 7.06
CA GLU A 158 -0.36 7.40 8.41
C GLU A 158 -1.39 6.26 8.39
N GLN A 159 -2.45 6.37 7.59
CA GLN A 159 -3.47 5.32 7.45
C GLN A 159 -2.90 4.02 6.88
N ALA A 160 -2.01 4.12 5.89
CA ALA A 160 -1.32 2.97 5.34
C ALA A 160 -0.49 2.29 6.43
N TYR A 161 0.33 3.04 7.18
CA TYR A 161 1.15 2.53 8.27
C TYR A 161 0.30 1.86 9.37
N ASP A 162 -0.73 2.54 9.86
CA ASP A 162 -1.67 2.02 10.86
C ASP A 162 -2.32 0.72 10.42
N GLY A 163 -2.69 0.65 9.15
CA GLY A 163 -3.30 -0.53 8.56
C GLY A 163 -2.35 -1.72 8.50
N VAL A 164 -1.08 -1.48 8.14
CA VAL A 164 -0.02 -2.50 8.17
C VAL A 164 0.22 -3.01 9.60
N VAL A 165 0.33 -2.10 10.57
CA VAL A 165 0.52 -2.47 11.99
C VAL A 165 -0.66 -3.30 12.49
N LYS A 166 -1.90 -2.89 12.23
CA LYS A 166 -3.11 -3.61 12.65
C LYS A 166 -3.24 -4.98 11.97
N ALA A 167 -2.86 -5.09 10.69
CA ALA A 167 -2.83 -6.37 9.98
C ALA A 167 -1.81 -7.33 10.60
N ALA A 168 -0.61 -6.83 10.92
CA ALA A 168 0.42 -7.62 11.60
C ALA A 168 -0.03 -8.11 12.99
N HIS A 169 -0.83 -7.31 13.72
CA HIS A 169 -1.34 -7.70 15.05
C HIS A 169 -2.55 -8.66 15.00
N ARG A 170 -3.23 -8.77 13.85
CA ARG A 170 -4.39 -9.67 13.66
C ARG A 170 -4.04 -11.01 13.03
N ALA A 171 -2.82 -11.19 12.52
CA ALA A 171 -2.38 -12.49 12.04
C ALA A 171 -2.38 -13.49 13.22
N PRO A 172 -3.19 -14.55 13.19
CA PRO A 172 -3.08 -15.60 14.19
C PRO A 172 -1.68 -16.25 14.09
N LEU A 173 -1.08 -16.53 15.24
CA LEU A 173 0.15 -17.34 15.35
C LEU A 173 -0.08 -18.74 14.74
#